data_AF-A0A2M7ZQE4-F1
#
_entry.id   AF-A0A2M7ZQE4-F1
#
_cell.length_a   1.000
_cell.length_b   1.000
_cell.length_c   1.000
_cell.angle_alpha   90.00
_cell.angle_beta   90.00
_cell.angle_gamma   90.00
#
_symmetry.space_group_name_H-M   'P 1'
#
loop_
_entity.id
_entity.type
_entity.pdbx_description
1 polymer ?
#
loop_
_entity_poly.entity_id
_entity_poly.type
_entity_poly.pdbx_seq_one_letter_code
_entity_poly.pdbx_strand_id
1 'polypeptide(L)'
;MKKILLINFLLFITYLLNAQTATAPAGTGTVDNPYLIASLENLYWIADQVNNVHNLFSGKYFQQINDIDASPTSEWFDNGSGGFYGWLPIGNADYMFRGKYNGDGFKMDGLYSHRPENRYIGLFGFIYSATINDLGITNVDIRGKGTTGALVGYSWASNTITNCYSTGSIVGGSEQVFGGLIGLNSDSEIKRCYSAVTISASTKYAGGLIGKNMQGKVSNCYATGSVSGISIVFVADWSDTIATSDLI
;
A
#
# COMPACT_ATOMS: atom_id res chain seq x y z
N MET A 1 -46.67 25.66 -33.64
CA MET A 1 -45.40 25.12 -34.20
C MET A 1 -44.27 25.90 -33.56
N LYS A 2 -43.23 25.38 -32.92
CA LYS A 2 -42.74 24.04 -32.56
C LYS A 2 -41.89 24.32 -31.29
N LYS A 3 -42.21 23.71 -30.15
CA LYS A 3 -41.31 22.81 -29.40
C LYS A 3 -39.84 22.91 -29.87
N ILE A 4 -39.01 23.73 -29.23
CA ILE A 4 -37.56 23.54 -29.03
C ILE A 4 -37.17 24.56 -27.96
N LEU A 5 -37.20 24.19 -26.67
CA LEU A 5 -36.32 24.74 -25.64
C LEU A 5 -36.41 23.93 -24.34
N LEU A 6 -36.51 22.59 -24.46
CA LEU A 6 -36.54 21.67 -23.31
C LEU A 6 -35.50 20.55 -23.48
N ILE A 7 -34.40 20.84 -24.20
CA ILE A 7 -33.33 19.87 -24.49
C ILE A 7 -31.98 20.28 -23.86
N ASN A 8 -31.85 21.49 -23.31
CA ASN A 8 -30.61 21.89 -22.60
C ASN A 8 -30.66 21.64 -21.09
N PHE A 9 -31.76 21.11 -20.54
CA PHE A 9 -31.84 20.74 -19.12
C PHE A 9 -31.52 19.24 -18.88
N LEU A 10 -31.33 18.45 -19.95
CA LEU A 10 -30.96 17.03 -19.88
C LEU A 10 -29.49 16.74 -20.24
N LEU A 11 -28.66 17.78 -20.43
CA LEU A 11 -27.19 17.66 -20.57
C LEU A 11 -26.45 18.10 -19.29
N PHE A 12 -27.17 18.38 -18.21
CA PHE A 12 -26.68 18.22 -16.84
C PHE A 12 -26.87 16.76 -16.40
N ILE A 13 -26.48 15.80 -17.25
CA ILE A 13 -26.15 14.46 -16.76
C ILE A 13 -24.89 14.68 -15.94
N THR A 14 -25.10 14.88 -14.65
CA THR A 14 -24.23 14.44 -13.56
C THR A 14 -22.86 13.98 -14.06
N TYR A 15 -21.93 14.94 -14.20
CA TYR A 15 -20.60 14.70 -13.67
C TYR A 15 -20.77 14.64 -12.15
N LEU A 16 -21.38 13.55 -11.67
CA LEU A 16 -21.05 13.06 -10.36
C LEU A 16 -19.57 12.73 -10.50
N LEU A 17 -18.72 13.68 -10.09
CA LEU A 17 -17.46 13.30 -9.50
C LEU A 17 -17.83 12.18 -8.53
N ASN A 18 -17.50 10.93 -8.87
CA ASN A 18 -17.57 9.83 -7.93
C ASN A 18 -16.51 10.15 -6.88
N ALA A 19 -16.88 11.02 -5.95
CA ALA A 19 -16.08 11.32 -4.79
C ALA A 19 -15.89 10.00 -4.06
N GLN A 20 -14.62 9.67 -3.79
CA GLN A 20 -14.26 8.46 -3.06
C GLN A 20 -14.98 8.54 -1.72
N THR A 21 -15.90 7.60 -1.46
CA THR A 21 -16.74 7.67 -0.27
C THR A 21 -16.04 6.97 0.87
N ALA A 22 -15.52 7.74 1.82
CA ALA A 22 -15.01 7.20 3.07
C ALA A 22 -16.18 6.84 4.00
N THR A 23 -16.28 5.57 4.37
CA THR A 23 -17.33 5.09 5.30
C THR A 23 -16.71 4.56 6.57
N ALA A 24 -17.06 5.15 7.72
CA ALA A 24 -16.57 4.68 9.01
C ALA A 24 -16.99 3.21 9.24
N PRO A 25 -16.07 2.32 9.64
CA PRO A 25 -16.39 0.94 9.96
C PRO A 25 -17.15 0.83 11.29
N ALA A 26 -17.81 -0.31 11.50
CA ALA A 26 -18.31 -0.67 12.83
C ALA A 26 -17.13 -0.93 13.80
N GLY A 27 -17.40 -0.85 15.09
CA GLY A 27 -16.41 -1.07 16.15
C GLY A 27 -15.84 0.23 16.74
N THR A 28 -15.02 0.10 17.79
CA THR A 28 -14.43 1.25 18.53
C THR A 28 -12.89 1.21 18.54
N GLY A 29 -12.31 0.23 17.85
CA GLY A 29 -10.88 0.01 17.72
C GLY A 29 -10.21 -0.46 19.01
N THR A 30 -10.95 -1.11 19.92
CA THR A 30 -10.37 -1.81 21.09
C THR A 30 -10.04 -3.26 20.72
N VAL A 31 -9.34 -3.98 21.60
CA VAL A 31 -9.03 -5.41 21.39
C VAL A 31 -10.32 -6.23 21.22
N ASP A 32 -11.31 -6.01 22.09
CA ASP A 32 -12.57 -6.77 22.08
C ASP A 32 -13.59 -6.25 21.05
N ASN A 33 -13.34 -5.07 20.47
CA ASN A 33 -14.23 -4.43 19.50
C ASN A 33 -13.41 -3.65 18.46
N PRO A 34 -12.65 -4.36 17.61
CA PRO A 34 -11.81 -3.74 16.59
C PRO A 34 -12.69 -3.01 15.55
N TYR A 35 -12.10 -2.08 14.83
CA TYR A 35 -12.74 -1.53 13.64
C TYR A 35 -12.84 -2.62 12.57
N LEU A 36 -14.05 -2.93 12.12
CA LEU A 36 -14.33 -4.02 11.17
C LEU A 36 -14.24 -3.52 9.74
N ILE A 37 -13.23 -3.98 9.00
CA ILE A 37 -12.96 -3.54 7.63
C ILE A 37 -13.58 -4.56 6.68
N ALA A 38 -14.77 -4.23 6.18
CA ALA A 38 -15.57 -5.12 5.34
C ALA A 38 -15.57 -4.73 3.86
N SER A 39 -15.12 -3.52 3.53
CA SER A 39 -15.20 -2.95 2.18
C SER A 39 -14.08 -1.96 1.88
N LEU A 40 -13.96 -1.59 0.60
CA LEU A 40 -13.02 -0.58 0.13
C LEU A 40 -13.28 0.81 0.74
N GLU A 41 -14.55 1.15 1.01
CA GLU A 41 -14.94 2.41 1.66
C GLU A 41 -14.48 2.47 3.12
N ASN A 42 -14.52 1.34 3.84
CA ASN A 42 -13.96 1.26 5.20
C ASN A 42 -12.44 1.40 5.19
N LEU A 43 -11.78 0.77 4.23
CA LEU A 43 -10.34 0.90 4.06
C LEU A 43 -9.94 2.33 3.72
N TYR A 44 -10.66 2.98 2.80
CA TYR A 44 -10.43 4.36 2.42
C TYR A 44 -10.71 5.34 3.56
N TRP A 45 -11.67 5.04 4.44
CA TRP A 45 -11.86 5.81 5.67
C TRP A 45 -10.60 5.81 6.55
N ILE A 46 -9.86 4.71 6.65
CA ILE A 46 -8.58 4.71 7.39
C ILE A 46 -7.59 5.68 6.71
N ALA A 47 -7.45 5.61 5.38
CA ALA A 47 -6.54 6.46 4.62
C ALA A 47 -6.87 7.96 4.79
N ASP A 48 -8.15 8.31 4.65
CA ASP A 48 -8.65 9.67 4.83
C ASP A 48 -8.35 10.19 6.25
N GLN A 49 -8.66 9.41 7.28
CA GLN A 49 -8.47 9.85 8.66
C GLN A 49 -6.99 9.99 9.04
N VAL A 50 -6.16 9.01 8.67
CA VAL A 50 -4.72 9.02 8.99
C VAL A 50 -4.04 10.21 8.33
N ASN A 51 -4.34 10.49 7.07
CA ASN A 51 -3.63 11.53 6.30
C ASN A 51 -3.95 12.98 6.74
N ASN A 52 -4.80 13.18 7.75
CA ASN A 52 -5.20 14.50 8.24
C ASN A 52 -4.90 14.74 9.74
N VAL A 53 -4.54 13.72 10.51
CA VAL A 53 -4.41 13.83 11.98
C VAL A 53 -3.17 13.10 12.51
N HIS A 54 -2.28 13.83 13.21
CA HIS A 54 -1.08 13.24 13.80
C HIS A 54 -1.40 12.23 14.89
N ASN A 55 -0.60 11.16 14.94
CA ASN A 55 -0.69 10.09 15.94
C ASN A 55 -2.05 9.38 16.04
N LEU A 56 -2.90 9.54 15.02
CA LEU A 56 -4.19 8.89 14.97
C LEU A 56 -4.02 7.36 15.01
N PHE A 57 -4.99 6.70 15.63
CA PHE A 57 -5.06 5.23 15.76
C PHE A 57 -3.91 4.56 16.51
N SER A 58 -3.06 5.31 17.22
CA SER A 58 -2.11 4.71 18.16
C SER A 58 -2.86 3.82 19.18
N GLY A 59 -2.48 2.54 19.23
CA GLY A 59 -3.13 1.55 20.11
C GLY A 59 -4.52 1.07 19.66
N LYS A 60 -4.97 1.44 18.45
CA LYS A 60 -6.26 0.99 17.89
C LYS A 60 -6.11 -0.26 17.03
N TYR A 61 -7.14 -1.09 17.04
CA TYR A 61 -7.20 -2.38 16.37
C TYR A 61 -8.18 -2.35 15.19
N PHE A 62 -7.76 -2.94 14.09
CA PHE A 62 -8.52 -3.12 12.85
C PHE A 62 -8.51 -4.60 12.51
N GLN A 63 -9.68 -5.14 12.14
CA GLN A 63 -9.81 -6.51 11.67
C GLN A 63 -10.57 -6.50 10.34
N GLN A 64 -9.95 -7.05 9.31
CA GLN A 64 -10.61 -7.30 8.05
C GLN A 64 -11.56 -8.49 8.21
N ILE A 65 -12.78 -8.37 7.67
CA ILE A 65 -13.81 -9.40 7.81
C ILE A 65 -14.34 -9.91 6.48
N ASN A 66 -13.81 -9.42 5.36
CA ASN A 66 -14.11 -9.86 4.00
C ASN A 66 -12.89 -9.66 3.10
N ASP A 67 -12.83 -10.37 1.97
CA ASP A 67 -11.97 -9.95 0.86
C ASP A 67 -12.44 -8.58 0.34
N ILE A 68 -11.49 -7.74 -0.06
CA ILE A 68 -11.76 -6.37 -0.57
C ILE A 68 -11.34 -6.30 -2.03
N ASP A 69 -12.29 -5.96 -2.90
CA ASP A 69 -11.98 -5.55 -4.27
C ASP A 69 -11.53 -4.08 -4.28
N ALA A 70 -10.26 -3.86 -4.60
CA ALA A 70 -9.64 -2.54 -4.72
C ALA A 70 -9.47 -2.09 -6.17
N SER A 71 -9.94 -2.85 -7.17
CA SER A 71 -9.90 -2.45 -8.58
C SER A 71 -10.61 -1.12 -8.90
N PRO A 72 -11.67 -0.67 -8.17
CA PRO A 72 -12.24 0.65 -8.38
C PRO A 72 -11.26 1.80 -8.15
N THR A 73 -10.16 1.57 -7.43
CA THR A 73 -9.11 2.58 -7.22
C THR A 73 -8.45 3.02 -8.53
N SER A 74 -8.58 2.26 -9.62
CA SER A 74 -8.09 2.67 -10.96
C SER A 74 -8.77 3.90 -11.54
N GLU A 75 -9.94 4.28 -11.02
CA GLU A 75 -10.71 5.46 -11.43
C GLU A 75 -10.68 6.58 -10.37
N TRP A 76 -9.81 6.48 -9.36
CA TRP A 76 -9.77 7.43 -8.27
C TRP A 76 -8.78 8.58 -8.49
N PHE A 77 -9.20 9.80 -8.13
CA PHE A 77 -8.41 11.03 -8.23
C PHE A 77 -7.87 11.29 -9.65
N ASP A 78 -8.71 11.90 -10.50
CA ASP A 78 -8.32 12.35 -11.85
C ASP A 78 -7.04 13.21 -11.78
N ASN A 79 -6.08 12.90 -12.65
CA ASN A 79 -4.78 13.58 -12.71
C ASN A 79 -4.75 14.77 -13.68
N GLY A 80 -5.88 15.13 -14.30
CA GLY A 80 -6.02 16.20 -15.28
C GLY A 80 -5.38 15.92 -16.63
N SER A 81 -4.85 14.72 -16.85
CA SER A 81 -4.07 14.31 -18.02
C SER A 81 -4.61 13.02 -18.66
N GLY A 82 -5.89 12.70 -18.42
CA GLY A 82 -6.53 11.51 -18.98
C GLY A 82 -6.24 10.22 -18.24
N GLY A 83 -5.85 10.29 -16.96
CA GLY A 83 -5.68 9.14 -16.09
C GLY A 83 -5.98 9.47 -14.63
N PHE A 84 -5.63 8.54 -13.74
CA PHE A 84 -5.98 8.58 -12.33
C PHE A 84 -4.75 8.34 -11.46
N TYR A 85 -4.65 9.04 -10.33
CA TYR A 85 -3.62 8.79 -9.33
C TYR A 85 -3.89 7.52 -8.52
N GLY A 86 -5.16 7.12 -8.43
CA GLY A 86 -5.61 5.95 -7.72
C GLY A 86 -5.46 6.02 -6.21
N TRP A 87 -5.28 4.86 -5.58
CA TRP A 87 -5.22 4.71 -4.13
C TRP A 87 -4.33 5.76 -3.47
N LEU A 88 -4.88 6.44 -2.45
CA LEU A 88 -4.13 7.31 -1.56
C LEU A 88 -3.57 6.44 -0.41
N PRO A 89 -2.24 6.29 -0.28
CA PRO A 89 -1.66 5.44 0.75
C PRO A 89 -2.12 5.79 2.16
N ILE A 90 -2.28 4.77 3.02
CA ILE A 90 -2.55 4.98 4.44
C ILE A 90 -1.27 5.47 5.11
N GLY A 91 -1.25 6.75 5.44
CA GLY A 91 -0.14 7.44 6.07
C GLY A 91 0.93 7.96 5.09
N ASN A 92 1.57 9.04 5.51
CA ASN A 92 2.58 9.80 4.75
C ASN A 92 3.67 10.35 5.69
N ALA A 93 4.56 11.21 5.14
CA ALA A 93 5.71 11.75 5.86
C ALA A 93 5.36 12.59 7.10
N ASP A 94 4.20 13.24 7.09
CA ASP A 94 3.73 14.07 8.20
C ASP A 94 2.81 13.25 9.13
N TYR A 95 2.05 12.30 8.55
CA TYR A 95 1.03 11.54 9.25
C TYR A 95 1.22 10.03 9.08
N MET A 96 1.92 9.38 10.01
CA MET A 96 2.15 7.92 9.95
C MET A 96 0.99 7.12 10.51
N PHE A 97 0.73 5.94 9.95
CA PHE A 97 -0.17 4.96 10.53
C PHE A 97 0.48 4.27 11.74
N ARG A 98 -0.25 4.19 12.86
CA ARG A 98 0.22 3.61 14.14
C ARG A 98 -0.70 2.53 14.70
N GLY A 99 -1.64 2.06 13.88
CA GLY A 99 -2.63 1.06 14.28
C GLY A 99 -2.12 -0.37 14.20
N LYS A 100 -2.98 -1.29 14.61
CA LYS A 100 -2.78 -2.74 14.49
C LYS A 100 -3.81 -3.29 13.51
N TYR A 101 -3.38 -3.65 12.31
CA TYR A 101 -4.22 -4.17 11.25
C TYR A 101 -4.06 -5.68 11.10
N ASN A 102 -5.11 -6.43 11.43
CA ASN A 102 -5.20 -7.86 11.19
C ASN A 102 -6.04 -8.13 9.93
N GLY A 103 -5.43 -8.71 8.90
CA GLY A 103 -6.12 -9.13 7.68
C GLY A 103 -6.96 -10.40 7.85
N ASP A 104 -6.79 -11.15 8.93
CA ASP A 104 -7.53 -12.38 9.26
C ASP A 104 -7.50 -13.44 8.14
N GLY A 105 -6.47 -13.40 7.30
CA GLY A 105 -6.30 -14.27 6.13
C GLY A 105 -7.05 -13.82 4.87
N PHE A 106 -7.85 -12.75 4.95
CA PHE A 106 -8.50 -12.14 3.79
C PHE A 106 -7.49 -11.39 2.91
N LYS A 107 -7.93 -11.12 1.68
CA LYS A 107 -7.12 -10.49 0.63
C LYS A 107 -7.69 -9.13 0.24
N MET A 108 -6.83 -8.27 -0.29
CA MET A 108 -7.24 -7.11 -1.07
C MET A 108 -6.73 -7.29 -2.49
N ASP A 109 -7.60 -7.19 -3.49
CA ASP A 109 -7.25 -7.48 -4.88
C ASP A 109 -7.33 -6.24 -5.77
N GLY A 110 -6.40 -6.09 -6.71
CA GLY A 110 -6.51 -5.09 -7.77
C GLY A 110 -6.16 -3.66 -7.37
N LEU A 111 -5.36 -3.46 -6.30
CA LEU A 111 -4.99 -2.12 -5.84
C LEU A 111 -4.20 -1.37 -6.92
N TYR A 112 -4.74 -0.25 -7.39
CA TYR A 112 -4.10 0.65 -8.36
C TYR A 112 -3.63 1.93 -7.66
N SER A 113 -2.35 2.28 -7.80
CA SER A 113 -1.78 3.52 -7.24
C SER A 113 -0.70 4.09 -8.15
N HIS A 114 -1.07 5.03 -9.03
CA HIS A 114 -0.16 5.64 -10.00
C HIS A 114 0.20 7.05 -9.57
N ARG A 115 1.19 7.15 -8.68
CA ARG A 115 1.64 8.40 -8.08
C ARG A 115 3.13 8.63 -8.42
N PRO A 116 3.45 8.85 -9.70
CA PRO A 116 4.84 8.85 -10.20
C PRO A 116 5.69 10.00 -9.69
N GLU A 117 5.09 11.00 -9.03
CA GLU A 117 5.80 12.12 -8.41
C GLU A 117 5.96 11.99 -6.89
N ASN A 118 5.37 10.97 -6.28
CA ASN A 118 5.31 10.82 -4.83
C ASN A 118 6.25 9.72 -4.31
N ARG A 119 6.58 9.85 -3.03
CA ARG A 119 7.30 8.85 -2.22
C ARG A 119 6.31 8.23 -1.23
N TYR A 120 6.71 7.11 -0.63
CA TYR A 120 5.94 6.38 0.38
C TYR A 120 4.65 5.80 -0.22
N ILE A 121 4.83 5.02 -1.29
CA ILE A 121 3.72 4.39 -2.01
C ILE A 121 3.58 2.93 -1.59
N GLY A 122 2.33 2.52 -1.39
CA GLY A 122 1.89 1.18 -0.98
C GLY A 122 0.45 1.26 -0.49
N LEU A 123 -0.11 0.12 -0.05
CA LEU A 123 -1.37 0.16 0.71
C LEU A 123 -1.22 1.09 1.92
N PHE A 124 -0.17 0.85 2.72
CA PHE A 124 0.31 1.75 3.76
C PHE A 124 1.51 2.53 3.23
N GLY A 125 1.43 3.86 3.22
CA GLY A 125 2.52 4.68 2.72
C GLY A 125 3.66 4.74 3.73
N PHE A 126 3.34 5.11 4.96
CA PHE A 126 4.29 5.25 6.05
C PHE A 126 3.68 4.74 7.36
N ILE A 127 4.31 3.73 7.97
CA ILE A 127 3.94 3.19 9.28
C ILE A 127 4.99 3.49 10.37
N TYR A 128 4.51 3.66 11.60
CA TYR A 128 5.33 3.89 12.80
C TYR A 128 4.76 3.15 14.01
N SER A 129 5.56 2.30 14.66
CA SER A 129 5.11 1.45 15.79
C SER A 129 3.77 0.75 15.53
N ALA A 130 3.54 0.31 14.30
CA ALA A 130 2.35 -0.36 13.83
C ALA A 130 2.52 -1.88 13.82
N THR A 131 1.39 -2.59 13.77
CA THR A 131 1.37 -4.03 13.51
C THR A 131 0.52 -4.28 12.29
N ILE A 132 1.02 -5.07 11.34
CA ILE A 132 0.25 -5.56 10.19
C ILE A 132 0.44 -7.07 10.12
N ASN A 133 -0.65 -7.83 10.18
CA ASN A 133 -0.56 -9.28 10.13
C ASN A 133 -1.65 -9.93 9.29
N ASP A 134 -1.34 -11.11 8.74
CA ASP A 134 -2.28 -12.01 8.06
C ASP A 134 -3.03 -11.35 6.89
N LEU A 135 -2.32 -10.54 6.10
CA LEU A 135 -2.88 -9.77 4.99
C LEU A 135 -2.22 -10.11 3.65
N GLY A 136 -3.04 -10.50 2.67
CA GLY A 136 -2.63 -10.61 1.28
C GLY A 136 -3.06 -9.39 0.47
N ILE A 137 -2.16 -8.84 -0.35
CA ILE A 137 -2.52 -7.87 -1.38
C ILE A 137 -2.16 -8.43 -2.76
N THR A 138 -3.15 -8.63 -3.61
CA THR A 138 -2.97 -9.32 -4.90
C THR A 138 -3.25 -8.41 -6.06
N ASN A 139 -2.62 -8.71 -7.20
CA ASN A 139 -2.84 -8.00 -8.46
C ASN A 139 -2.64 -6.49 -8.35
N VAL A 140 -1.64 -6.04 -7.59
CA VAL A 140 -1.35 -4.60 -7.46
C VAL A 140 -0.79 -4.04 -8.77
N ASP A 141 -1.16 -2.81 -9.11
CA ASP A 141 -0.54 -2.01 -10.17
C ASP A 141 -0.11 -0.65 -9.60
N ILE A 142 1.17 -0.57 -9.23
CA ILE A 142 1.71 0.57 -8.48
C ILE A 142 2.78 1.28 -9.29
N ARG A 143 2.71 2.61 -9.35
CA ARG A 143 3.75 3.48 -9.90
C ARG A 143 4.14 4.55 -8.89
N GLY A 144 5.42 4.64 -8.56
CA GLY A 144 5.94 5.59 -7.57
C GLY A 144 7.28 6.19 -7.99
N LYS A 145 7.58 7.40 -7.50
CA LYS A 145 8.88 8.07 -7.77
C LYS A 145 10.01 7.45 -6.98
N GLY A 146 9.77 7.30 -5.67
CA GLY A 146 10.77 6.91 -4.68
C GLY A 146 10.30 5.74 -3.83
N THR A 147 10.56 5.79 -2.52
CA THR A 147 10.30 4.69 -1.58
C THR A 147 8.92 4.05 -1.78
N THR A 148 8.89 2.86 -2.34
CA THR A 148 7.65 2.18 -2.76
C THR A 148 7.73 0.70 -2.41
N GLY A 149 6.66 0.17 -1.83
CA GLY A 149 6.41 -1.26 -1.75
C GLY A 149 4.93 -1.56 -1.83
N ALA A 150 4.56 -2.77 -2.22
CA ALA A 150 3.15 -3.06 -2.43
C ALA A 150 2.34 -2.88 -1.14
N LEU A 151 2.83 -3.41 -0.02
CA LEU A 151 2.14 -3.36 1.26
C LEU A 151 2.53 -2.11 2.04
N VAL A 152 3.84 -1.87 2.18
CA VAL A 152 4.37 -0.74 2.95
C VAL A 152 5.38 0.03 2.12
N GLY A 153 5.18 1.32 1.95
CA GLY A 153 6.21 2.22 1.42
C GLY A 153 7.41 2.28 2.36
N TYR A 154 7.20 2.86 3.55
CA TYR A 154 8.23 2.97 4.58
C TYR A 154 7.75 2.47 5.96
N SER A 155 8.50 1.50 6.50
CA SER A 155 8.40 1.02 7.88
C SER A 155 9.51 1.63 8.74
N TRP A 156 9.16 2.48 9.71
CA TRP A 156 10.11 3.12 10.62
C TRP A 156 9.75 2.89 12.09
N ALA A 157 10.75 2.55 12.91
CA ALA A 157 10.68 2.52 14.37
C ALA A 157 9.70 1.45 14.93
N SER A 158 10.23 0.24 15.08
CA SER A 158 9.66 -0.87 15.83
C SER A 158 8.29 -1.36 15.33
N ASN A 159 8.11 -1.48 14.02
CA ASN A 159 6.92 -2.12 13.45
C ASN A 159 7.05 -3.65 13.48
N THR A 160 5.91 -4.33 13.37
CA THR A 160 5.85 -5.78 13.15
C THR A 160 4.98 -6.08 11.94
N ILE A 161 5.55 -6.73 10.94
CA ILE A 161 4.83 -7.16 9.73
C ILE A 161 4.98 -8.68 9.60
N THR A 162 3.88 -9.41 9.75
CA THR A 162 3.90 -10.88 9.84
C THR A 162 2.87 -11.56 8.96
N ASN A 163 3.21 -12.70 8.34
CA ASN A 163 2.26 -13.49 7.54
C ASN A 163 1.59 -12.68 6.41
N CYS A 164 2.32 -11.74 5.82
CA CYS A 164 1.80 -10.87 4.77
C CYS A 164 2.41 -11.18 3.41
N TYR A 165 1.68 -10.93 2.33
CA TYR A 165 2.21 -11.16 0.99
C TYR A 165 1.67 -10.22 -0.07
N SER A 166 2.42 -10.11 -1.18
CA SER A 166 2.04 -9.31 -2.33
C SER A 166 2.22 -10.00 -3.68
N THR A 167 1.34 -9.71 -4.64
CA THR A 167 1.48 -10.06 -6.07
C THR A 167 1.09 -8.89 -6.97
N GLY A 168 1.55 -8.89 -8.22
CA GLY A 168 1.26 -7.84 -9.20
C GLY A 168 2.52 -7.19 -9.74
N SER A 169 2.47 -5.89 -10.02
CA SER A 169 3.58 -5.12 -10.58
C SER A 169 3.82 -3.78 -9.90
N ILE A 170 5.10 -3.43 -9.75
CA ILE A 170 5.56 -2.09 -9.37
C ILE A 170 6.43 -1.55 -10.50
N VAL A 171 6.09 -0.35 -10.97
CA VAL A 171 6.95 0.43 -11.88
C VAL A 171 7.52 1.62 -11.13
N GLY A 172 8.84 1.66 -11.04
CA GLY A 172 9.58 2.69 -10.31
C GLY A 172 10.22 3.73 -11.22
N GLY A 173 10.19 4.99 -10.77
CA GLY A 173 10.97 6.08 -11.35
C GLY A 173 12.47 6.00 -11.00
N SER A 174 13.16 7.13 -11.15
CA SER A 174 14.61 7.23 -10.99
C SER A 174 15.12 7.37 -9.54
N GLU A 175 14.24 7.37 -8.52
CA GLU A 175 14.65 7.48 -7.11
C GLU A 175 14.63 6.13 -6.36
N GLN A 176 14.96 6.16 -5.07
CA GLN A 176 16.03 5.32 -4.52
C GLN A 176 15.69 3.88 -4.09
N VAL A 177 14.45 3.54 -3.76
CA VAL A 177 14.16 2.27 -3.06
C VAL A 177 12.82 1.66 -3.46
N PHE A 178 12.85 0.45 -4.03
CA PHE A 178 11.66 -0.31 -4.40
C PHE A 178 11.69 -1.73 -3.83
N GLY A 179 10.63 -2.17 -3.18
CA GLY A 179 10.52 -3.54 -2.68
C GLY A 179 9.19 -4.18 -3.02
N GLY A 180 9.17 -5.46 -3.35
CA GLY A 180 7.94 -6.11 -3.77
C GLY A 180 6.86 -6.14 -2.69
N LEU A 181 7.25 -6.21 -1.41
CA LEU A 181 6.35 -6.07 -0.26
C LEU A 181 6.57 -4.75 0.49
N ILE A 182 7.82 -4.42 0.80
CA ILE A 182 8.18 -3.25 1.60
C ILE A 182 9.25 -2.44 0.88
N GLY A 183 9.05 -1.14 0.68
CA GLY A 183 10.09 -0.28 0.10
C GLY A 183 11.32 -0.19 0.99
N LEU A 184 11.19 0.55 2.10
CA LEU A 184 12.24 0.74 3.09
C LEU A 184 11.81 0.16 4.44
N ASN A 185 12.68 -0.62 5.07
CA ASN A 185 12.50 -1.10 6.42
C ASN A 185 13.60 -0.52 7.33
N SER A 186 13.23 0.22 8.37
CA SER A 186 14.15 0.80 9.35
C SER A 186 13.74 0.38 10.76
N ASP A 187 14.56 -0.48 11.39
CA ASP A 187 14.37 -0.94 12.76
C ASP A 187 12.99 -1.59 13.01
N SER A 188 12.56 -2.51 12.14
CA SER A 188 11.30 -3.25 12.30
C SER A 188 11.44 -4.73 11.94
N GLU A 189 10.55 -5.57 12.49
CA GLU A 189 10.56 -7.02 12.28
C GLU A 189 9.60 -7.44 11.16
N ILE A 190 10.16 -8.14 10.17
CA ILE A 190 9.44 -8.73 9.04
C ILE A 190 9.57 -10.25 9.12
N LYS A 191 8.45 -10.98 9.16
CA LYS A 191 8.49 -12.42 9.42
C LYS A 191 7.40 -13.18 8.68
N ARG A 192 7.76 -14.30 8.06
CA ARG A 192 6.80 -15.17 7.31
C ARG A 192 6.07 -14.41 6.19
N CYS A 193 6.80 -13.54 5.51
CA CYS A 193 6.25 -12.71 4.45
C CYS A 193 6.82 -13.11 3.08
N TYR A 194 6.05 -12.91 2.01
CA TYR A 194 6.58 -13.16 0.68
C TYR A 194 6.07 -12.17 -0.38
N SER A 195 6.76 -12.12 -1.51
CA SER A 195 6.34 -11.29 -2.64
C SER A 195 6.58 -12.01 -3.97
N ALA A 196 5.56 -12.02 -4.81
CA ALA A 196 5.63 -12.41 -6.22
C ALA A 196 5.47 -11.19 -7.16
N VAL A 197 5.76 -9.99 -6.66
CA VAL A 197 5.61 -8.74 -7.43
C VAL A 197 6.74 -8.60 -8.44
N THR A 198 6.37 -8.32 -9.70
CA THR A 198 7.33 -7.93 -10.74
C THR A 198 7.70 -6.46 -10.57
N ILE A 199 8.99 -6.16 -10.49
CA ILE A 199 9.49 -4.79 -10.32
C ILE A 199 10.27 -4.38 -11.58
N SER A 200 9.87 -3.26 -12.16
CA SER A 200 10.61 -2.58 -13.22
C SER A 200 10.94 -1.16 -12.77
N ALA A 201 12.20 -0.90 -12.40
CA ALA A 201 12.60 0.38 -11.84
C ALA A 201 14.03 0.74 -12.22
N SER A 202 14.29 2.00 -12.56
CA SER A 202 15.63 2.53 -12.85
C SER A 202 16.23 3.16 -11.59
N THR A 203 16.54 2.33 -10.59
CA THR A 203 16.82 2.76 -9.21
C THR A 203 18.15 2.25 -8.65
N LYS A 204 18.58 2.84 -7.53
CA LYS A 204 19.76 2.44 -6.77
C LYS A 204 19.53 1.16 -5.95
N TYR A 205 18.35 0.97 -5.37
CA TYR A 205 18.03 -0.17 -4.53
C TYR A 205 16.69 -0.77 -4.91
N ALA A 206 16.69 -2.04 -5.31
CA ALA A 206 15.46 -2.78 -5.46
C ALA A 206 15.60 -4.24 -5.01
N GLY A 207 14.57 -4.74 -4.36
CA GLY A 207 14.55 -6.11 -3.84
C GLY A 207 13.20 -6.77 -4.03
N GLY A 208 13.21 -8.07 -4.30
CA GLY A 208 11.97 -8.81 -4.58
C GLY A 208 10.99 -8.79 -3.40
N LEU A 209 11.50 -8.68 -2.17
CA LEU A 209 10.71 -8.54 -0.94
C LEU A 209 10.85 -7.14 -0.33
N ILE A 210 12.08 -6.75 0.03
CA ILE A 210 12.40 -5.46 0.67
C ILE A 210 13.42 -4.72 -0.20
N GLY A 211 13.16 -3.45 -0.52
CA GLY A 211 14.09 -2.64 -1.31
C GLY A 211 15.36 -2.28 -0.56
N LYS A 212 15.24 -1.85 0.69
CA LYS A 212 16.36 -1.60 1.59
C LYS A 212 15.98 -1.93 3.03
N ASN A 213 16.84 -2.67 3.72
CA ASN A 213 16.69 -2.99 5.14
C ASN A 213 17.78 -2.29 5.96
N MET A 214 17.40 -1.50 6.94
CA MET A 214 18.28 -0.74 7.84
C MET A 214 18.01 -1.18 9.27
N GLN A 215 18.85 -2.07 9.79
CA GLN A 215 18.77 -2.57 11.18
C GLN A 215 17.47 -3.32 11.52
N GLY A 216 16.63 -3.64 10.52
CA GLY A 216 15.44 -4.46 10.71
C GLY A 216 15.75 -5.96 10.70
N LYS A 217 14.92 -6.75 11.38
CA LYS A 217 15.03 -8.21 11.42
C LYS A 217 14.13 -8.82 10.37
N VAL A 218 14.67 -9.71 9.53
CA VAL A 218 13.90 -10.40 8.49
C VAL A 218 14.12 -11.90 8.64
N SER A 219 13.03 -12.66 8.76
CA SER A 219 13.09 -14.12 9.02
C SER A 219 11.99 -14.88 8.30
N ASN A 220 12.28 -16.07 7.78
CA ASN A 220 11.31 -16.91 7.07
C ASN A 220 10.57 -16.18 5.93
N CYS A 221 11.26 -15.34 5.17
CA CYS A 221 10.65 -14.58 4.08
C CYS A 221 11.29 -14.94 2.74
N TYR A 222 10.55 -14.79 1.63
CA TYR A 222 11.07 -15.10 0.29
C TYR A 222 10.46 -14.20 -0.79
N ALA A 223 11.09 -14.16 -1.97
CA ALA A 223 10.53 -13.49 -3.13
C ALA A 223 10.70 -14.32 -4.40
N THR A 224 9.69 -14.29 -5.28
CA THR A 224 9.69 -15.02 -6.56
C THR A 224 9.46 -14.11 -7.76
N GLY A 225 9.04 -12.86 -7.55
CA GLY A 225 8.84 -11.88 -8.63
C GLY A 225 10.16 -11.38 -9.20
N SER A 226 10.20 -11.13 -10.51
CA SER A 226 11.41 -10.65 -11.18
C SER A 226 11.66 -9.17 -10.88
N VAL A 227 12.94 -8.80 -10.72
CA VAL A 227 13.37 -7.40 -10.55
C VAL A 227 14.26 -7.03 -11.73
N SER A 228 13.93 -5.94 -12.44
CA SER A 228 14.61 -5.51 -13.66
C SER A 228 14.85 -3.99 -13.69
N GLY A 229 15.90 -3.57 -14.41
CA GLY A 229 16.27 -2.15 -14.56
C GLY A 229 17.22 -1.58 -13.50
N ILE A 230 17.82 -2.45 -12.66
CA ILE A 230 18.43 -2.05 -11.37
C ILE A 230 19.94 -2.33 -11.30
N SER A 231 20.63 -1.67 -10.35
CA SER A 231 22.06 -1.90 -10.08
C SER A 231 22.35 -2.93 -8.99
N ILE A 232 21.45 -3.15 -8.01
CA ILE A 232 21.65 -4.10 -6.88
C ILE A 232 20.31 -4.77 -6.56
N VAL A 233 20.31 -6.12 -6.51
CA VAL A 233 19.13 -6.96 -6.16
C VAL A 233 19.27 -7.49 -4.73
N PHE A 234 18.25 -7.32 -3.88
CA PHE A 234 18.16 -8.03 -2.60
C PHE A 234 17.09 -9.14 -2.66
N VAL A 235 17.50 -10.38 -2.42
CA VAL A 235 16.60 -11.53 -2.23
C VAL A 235 16.74 -12.02 -0.78
N ALA A 236 15.65 -12.05 -0.04
CA ALA A 236 15.60 -12.79 1.22
C ALA A 236 15.39 -14.27 0.85
N ASP A 237 16.32 -15.15 1.25
CA ASP A 237 16.13 -16.59 1.13
C ASP A 237 15.67 -17.18 2.48
N TRP A 238 15.18 -18.41 2.46
CA TRP A 238 14.53 -19.11 3.57
C TRP A 238 15.42 -19.33 4.81
N SER A 239 16.73 -19.09 4.71
CA SER A 239 17.68 -19.14 5.83
C SER A 239 17.83 -17.77 6.50
N ASP A 240 17.61 -17.71 7.81
CA ASP A 240 17.49 -16.56 8.72
C ASP A 240 18.62 -15.48 8.76
N THR A 241 19.18 -15.06 7.64
CA THR A 241 20.00 -13.84 7.56
C THR A 241 20.00 -13.31 6.13
N ILE A 242 19.43 -12.13 5.87
CA ILE A 242 19.77 -11.40 4.63
C ILE A 242 21.24 -11.00 4.76
N ALA A 243 22.12 -11.75 4.08
CA ALA A 243 23.50 -11.34 3.88
C ALA A 243 23.47 -10.05 3.05
N THR A 244 23.98 -8.95 3.62
CA THR A 244 24.25 -7.72 2.88
C THR A 244 25.54 -7.81 2.05
N SER A 245 25.84 -8.97 1.50
CA SER A 245 27.04 -9.19 0.68
C SER A 245 26.81 -10.37 -0.24
N ASP A 246 26.54 -10.08 -1.51
CA ASP A 246 27.26 -10.64 -2.65
C ASP A 246 26.55 -10.22 -3.93
N LEU A 247 27.09 -9.20 -4.59
CA LEU A 247 27.16 -9.01 -6.06
C LEU A 247 27.73 -7.60 -6.32
N ILE A 248 29.07 -7.58 -6.43
CA ILE A 248 30.02 -6.60 -7.06
C ILE A 248 29.72 -5.11 -6.88
#